data_AF-A0A914UBR3-F1
#
_entry.id   AF-A0A914UBR3-F1
#
_cell.length_a   1.000
_cell.length_b   1.000
_cell.length_c   1.000
_cell.angle_alpha   90.00
_cell.angle_beta   90.00
_cell.angle_gamma   90.00
#
_symmetry.space_group_name_H-M   'P 1'
#
loop_
_entity.id
_entity.type
_entity.pdbx_description
1 polymer ?
#
loop_
_entity_poly.entity_id
_entity_poly.type
_entity_poly.pdbx_seq_one_letter_code
_entity_poly.pdbx_strand_id
1 'polypeptide(L)'
;MDRATEIEYCRNVFETLFKREPKFLRVIDLQDCEEWKIHTNLRIHIRQFCDMLSDVIKHLNDPQLCLNSIREFGSSYASEPSPEGCSSSPRPHVPSAFWETFIFALNNAAKDMQVETSSRSSEVSNFKV
;
A
#
# COMPACT_ATOMS: atom_id res chain seq x y z
N MET A 1 10.77 -10.15 -9.18
CA MET A 1 11.09 -9.17 -8.12
C MET A 1 11.37 -9.98 -6.87
N ASP A 2 12.41 -9.67 -6.10
CA ASP A 2 12.60 -10.33 -4.80
C ASP A 2 11.65 -9.73 -3.76
N ARG A 3 11.41 -10.46 -2.67
CA ARG A 3 10.43 -10.08 -1.66
C ARG A 3 10.78 -8.76 -0.95
N ALA A 4 12.06 -8.43 -0.80
CA ALA A 4 12.44 -7.18 -0.15
C ALA A 4 12.07 -5.99 -1.04
N THR A 5 12.32 -6.09 -2.35
CA THR A 5 11.92 -5.07 -3.32
C THR A 5 10.40 -4.88 -3.36
N GLU A 6 9.60 -5.96 -3.30
CA GLU A 6 8.13 -5.87 -3.24
C GLU A 6 7.63 -5.13 -1.99
N ILE A 7 8.22 -5.45 -0.83
CA ILE A 7 7.87 -4.80 0.44
C ILE A 7 8.25 -3.32 0.41
N GLU A 8 9.42 -2.98 -0.15
CA GLU A 8 9.88 -1.60 -0.25
C GLU A 8 8.98 -0.78 -1.19
N TYR A 9 8.59 -1.35 -2.33
CA TYR A 9 7.59 -0.74 -3.20
C TYR A 9 6.29 -0.45 -2.44
N CYS A 10 5.74 -1.45 -1.75
CA CYS A 10 4.51 -1.29 -0.98
C CYS A 10 4.65 -0.25 0.14
N ARG A 11 5.81 -0.22 0.83
CA ARG A 11 6.11 0.82 1.82
C ARG A 11 6.07 2.22 1.20
N ASN A 12 6.71 2.40 0.04
CA ASN A 12 6.74 3.68 -0.66
C ASN A 12 5.35 4.16 -1.07
N VAL A 13 4.43 3.26 -1.43
CA VAL A 13 3.02 3.60 -1.67
C VAL A 13 2.37 4.22 -0.42
N PHE A 14 2.42 3.54 0.72
CA PHE A 14 1.80 4.05 1.95
C PHE A 14 2.49 5.31 2.48
N GLU A 15 3.82 5.38 2.40
CA GLU A 15 4.54 6.59 2.80
C GLU A 15 4.19 7.79 1.92
N THR A 16 4.07 7.60 0.60
CA THR A 16 3.66 8.66 -0.33
C THR A 16 2.23 9.11 -0.05
N LEU A 17 1.32 8.17 0.20
CA LEU A 17 -0.06 8.44 0.59
C LEU A 17 -0.15 9.33 1.83
N PHE A 18 0.52 8.94 2.93
CA PHE A 18 0.42 9.67 4.20
C PHE A 18 1.26 10.94 4.25
N LYS A 19 2.38 11.03 3.49
CA LYS A 19 3.09 12.30 3.30
C LYS A 19 2.25 13.31 2.53
N ARG A 20 1.48 12.85 1.53
CA ARG A 20 0.61 13.70 0.71
C ARG A 20 -0.66 14.13 1.45
N GLU A 21 -1.28 13.20 2.17
CA GLU A 21 -2.53 13.43 2.91
C GLU A 21 -2.43 12.85 4.33
N PRO A 22 -1.78 13.54 5.28
CA PRO A 22 -1.57 13.04 6.65
C PRO A 22 -2.86 12.68 7.39
N LYS A 23 -3.97 13.35 7.05
CA LYS A 23 -5.30 13.08 7.60
C LYS A 23 -5.77 11.64 7.39
N PHE A 24 -5.22 10.93 6.40
CA PHE A 24 -5.54 9.54 6.13
C PHE A 24 -4.88 8.54 7.09
N LEU A 25 -3.95 8.97 7.94
CA LEU A 25 -3.43 8.13 9.03
C LEU A 25 -4.54 7.61 9.95
N ARG A 26 -5.67 8.32 10.06
CA ARG A 26 -6.88 7.87 10.77
C ARG A 26 -7.48 6.57 10.23
N VAL A 27 -7.24 6.24 8.96
CA VAL A 27 -7.75 5.01 8.31
C VAL A 27 -7.08 3.76 8.89
N ILE A 28 -5.88 3.92 9.46
CA ILE A 28 -5.07 2.86 10.04
C ILE A 28 -4.79 3.09 11.53
N ASP A 29 -5.62 3.93 12.17
CA ASP A 29 -5.58 4.30 13.58
C ASP A 29 -4.24 4.96 14.02
N LEU A 30 -3.70 5.86 13.20
CA LEU A 30 -2.41 6.56 13.44
C LEU A 30 -2.48 8.09 13.38
N GLN A 31 -3.67 8.71 13.48
CA GLN A 31 -3.83 10.15 13.28
C GLN A 31 -3.00 11.04 14.24
N ASP A 32 -2.72 10.54 15.46
CA ASP A 32 -1.98 11.28 16.49
C ASP A 32 -0.59 10.65 16.76
N CYS A 33 -0.11 9.78 15.86
CA CYS A 33 1.17 9.09 16.00
C CYS A 33 2.29 9.82 15.26
N GLU A 34 3.21 10.46 15.97
CA GLU A 34 4.38 11.14 15.38
C GLU A 34 5.32 10.14 14.66
N GLU A 35 5.50 8.94 15.24
CA GLU A 35 6.38 7.88 14.73
C GLU A 35 5.65 6.85 13.85
N TRP A 36 4.60 7.27 13.13
CA TRP A 36 3.74 6.38 12.33
C TRP A 36 4.51 5.50 11.33
N LYS A 37 5.67 5.96 10.83
CA LYS A 37 6.53 5.25 9.86
C LYS A 37 7.10 3.92 10.36
N ILE A 38 7.29 3.80 11.68
CA ILE A 38 7.82 2.58 12.30
C ILE A 38 6.72 1.78 13.03
N HIS A 39 5.50 2.30 13.06
CA HIS A 39 4.39 1.72 13.80
C HIS A 39 3.93 0.37 13.22
N THR A 40 3.55 -0.55 14.11
CA THR A 40 3.10 -1.90 13.73
C THR A 40 1.86 -1.90 12.85
N ASN A 41 0.90 -1.01 13.09
CA ASN A 41 -0.29 -0.87 12.22
C ASN A 41 0.10 -0.61 10.77
N LEU A 42 1.00 0.34 10.51
CA LEU A 42 1.49 0.60 9.15
C LEU A 42 2.10 -0.68 8.54
N ARG A 43 2.90 -1.42 9.31
CA ARG A 43 3.52 -2.68 8.84
C ARG A 43 2.48 -3.75 8.49
N ILE A 44 1.38 -3.84 9.24
CA ILE A 44 0.28 -4.77 8.96
C ILE A 44 -0.39 -4.40 7.62
N HIS A 45 -0.73 -3.13 7.43
CA HIS A 45 -1.36 -2.65 6.20
C HIS A 45 -0.45 -2.81 4.97
N ILE A 46 0.85 -2.51 5.10
CA ILE A 46 1.85 -2.76 4.05
C ILE A 46 1.90 -4.24 3.69
N ARG A 47 1.94 -5.13 4.69
CA ARG A 47 2.01 -6.57 4.45
C ARG A 47 0.76 -7.08 3.73
N GLN A 48 -0.42 -6.72 4.21
CA GLN A 48 -1.70 -7.12 3.60
C GLN A 48 -1.80 -6.65 2.14
N PHE A 49 -1.41 -5.40 1.88
CA PHE A 49 -1.37 -4.88 0.52
C PHE A 49 -0.37 -5.63 -0.36
N CYS A 50 0.83 -5.90 0.17
CA CYS A 50 1.89 -6.60 -0.56
C CYS A 50 1.49 -8.04 -0.89
N ASP A 51 0.83 -8.73 0.04
CA ASP A 51 0.30 -10.09 -0.17
C ASP A 51 -0.79 -10.07 -1.26
N MET A 52 -1.76 -9.15 -1.17
CA MET A 52 -2.80 -9.00 -2.21
C MET A 52 -2.20 -8.66 -3.58
N LEU A 53 -1.27 -7.71 -3.65
CA LEU A 53 -0.63 -7.31 -4.90
C LEU A 53 0.15 -8.48 -5.53
N SER A 54 0.86 -9.24 -4.70
CA SER A 54 1.58 -10.44 -5.14
C SER A 54 0.64 -11.49 -5.72
N ASP A 55 -0.49 -11.71 -5.07
CA ASP A 55 -1.49 -12.69 -5.52
C ASP A 55 -2.18 -12.24 -6.81
N VAL A 56 -2.50 -10.95 -6.94
CA VAL A 56 -3.03 -10.38 -8.19
C VAL A 56 -2.02 -10.56 -9.34
N ILE A 57 -0.74 -10.24 -9.12
CA ILE A 57 0.30 -10.37 -10.15
C ILE A 57 0.48 -11.83 -10.60
N LYS A 58 0.45 -12.79 -9.66
CA LYS A 58 0.59 -14.22 -9.96
C LYS A 58 -0.58 -14.78 -10.78
N HIS A 59 -1.77 -14.21 -10.62
CA HIS A 59 -3.01 -14.73 -11.20
C HIS A 59 -3.64 -13.78 -12.21
N LEU A 60 -2.87 -12.91 -12.88
CA LEU A 60 -3.39 -11.96 -13.87
C LEU A 60 -4.22 -12.60 -15.00
N ASN A 61 -4.03 -13.90 -15.26
CA ASN A 61 -4.79 -14.67 -16.25
C ASN A 61 -6.14 -15.18 -15.73
N ASP A 62 -6.44 -15.01 -14.44
CA ASP A 62 -7.71 -15.35 -13.80
C ASP A 62 -8.34 -14.09 -13.18
N PRO A 63 -9.17 -13.36 -13.96
CA PRO A 63 -9.81 -12.14 -13.49
C PRO A 63 -10.67 -12.34 -12.24
N GLN A 64 -11.30 -13.51 -12.06
CA GLN A 64 -12.18 -13.76 -10.92
C GLN A 64 -11.38 -13.84 -9.62
N LEU A 65 -10.22 -14.50 -9.66
CA LEU A 65 -9.32 -14.57 -8.51
C LEU A 65 -8.76 -13.18 -8.19
N CYS A 66 -8.31 -12.42 -9.18
CA CYS A 66 -7.87 -11.04 -8.96
C CYS A 66 -8.95 -10.16 -8.30
N LEU A 67 -10.19 -10.23 -8.80
CA LEU A 67 -11.31 -9.48 -8.23
C LEU A 67 -11.61 -9.88 -6.79
N ASN A 68 -11.51 -11.17 -6.46
CA ASN A 68 -11.68 -11.66 -5.10
C ASN A 68 -10.60 -11.10 -4.16
N SER A 69 -9.32 -11.19 -4.56
CA SER A 69 -8.20 -10.64 -3.77
C SER A 69 -8.32 -9.13 -3.54
N ILE A 70 -8.69 -8.37 -4.58
CA ILE A 70 -8.91 -6.92 -4.46
C ILE A 70 -10.10 -6.62 -3.53
N ARG A 71 -11.19 -7.40 -3.63
CA ARG A 71 -12.38 -7.24 -2.79
C ARG A 71 -12.09 -7.55 -1.33
N GLU A 72 -11.36 -8.63 -1.05
CA GLU A 72 -10.94 -9.01 0.29
C GLU A 72 -10.07 -7.90 0.92
N PHE A 73 -9.09 -7.39 0.18
CA PHE A 73 -8.29 -6.25 0.64
C PHE A 73 -9.15 -5.02 0.91
N GLY A 74 -10.04 -4.63 -0.01
CA GLY A 74 -10.96 -3.51 0.19
C GLY A 74 -11.88 -3.68 1.40
N SER A 75 -12.36 -4.91 1.62
CA SER A 75 -13.25 -5.24 2.75
C SER A 75 -12.57 -5.05 4.12
N SER A 76 -11.24 -5.18 4.20
CA SER A 76 -10.48 -4.91 5.42
C SER A 76 -10.52 -3.45 5.87
N TYR A 77 -10.87 -2.55 4.96
CA TYR A 77 -11.10 -1.11 5.20
C TYR A 77 -12.58 -0.76 5.34
N ALA A 78 -13.48 -1.71 5.07
CA ALA A 78 -14.92 -1.50 5.13
C ALA A 78 -15.49 -1.71 6.54
N SER A 79 -14.69 -2.15 7.52
CA SER A 79 -15.18 -2.62 8.82
C SER A 79 -16.10 -1.62 9.53
N GLU A 80 -17.34 -2.08 9.62
CA GLU A 80 -18.50 -1.63 10.39
C GLU A 80 -18.23 -1.50 11.90
N PRO A 81 -19.11 -0.80 12.64
CA PRO A 81 -19.03 -0.69 14.10
C PRO A 81 -18.82 -2.06 14.75
N SER A 82 -17.90 -2.13 15.72
CA SER A 82 -17.72 -3.34 16.52
C SER A 82 -19.05 -3.73 17.18
N PRO A 83 -19.37 -5.04 17.28
CA PRO A 83 -20.47 -5.49 18.10
C PRO A 83 -20.28 -4.91 19.51
N GLU A 84 -21.33 -4.27 20.01
CA GLU A 84 -21.40 -3.58 21.29
C GLU A 84 -20.57 -4.30 22.38
N GLY A 85 -19.44 -3.71 22.81
CA GLY A 85 -18.73 -4.22 23.99
C GLY A 85 -17.21 -4.02 24.08
N CYS A 86 -16.49 -3.70 23.00
CA CYS A 86 -15.03 -3.52 23.09
C CYS A 86 -14.58 -2.14 22.56
N SER A 87 -14.19 -1.28 23.50
CA SER A 87 -13.37 -0.06 23.38
C SER A 87 -13.40 0.76 22.09
N SER A 88 -14.14 1.87 22.19
CA SER A 88 -13.89 3.22 21.65
C SER A 88 -13.65 3.39 20.14
N SER A 89 -14.70 3.92 19.50
CA SER A 89 -14.80 4.53 18.17
C SER A 89 -15.00 3.57 16.98
N PRO A 90 -16.07 3.76 16.17
CA PRO A 90 -16.17 3.12 14.85
C PRO A 90 -14.97 3.54 14.02
N ARG A 91 -14.37 2.61 13.25
CA ARG A 91 -13.34 3.00 12.29
C ARG A 91 -13.92 4.04 11.34
N PRO A 92 -13.21 5.15 11.10
CA PRO A 92 -13.72 6.22 10.26
C PRO A 92 -13.96 5.66 8.85
N HIS A 93 -15.15 5.92 8.30
CA HIS A 93 -15.46 5.62 6.92
C HIS A 93 -14.34 6.11 6.00
N VAL A 94 -13.80 5.20 5.19
CA VAL A 94 -12.69 5.52 4.28
C VAL A 94 -13.22 6.37 3.12
N PRO A 95 -12.84 7.66 3.04
CA PRO A 95 -13.37 8.55 2.01
C PRO A 95 -12.89 8.12 0.62
N SER A 96 -13.66 8.36 -0.44
CA SER A 96 -13.24 8.06 -1.82
C SER A 96 -11.88 8.67 -2.18
N ALA A 97 -11.61 9.90 -1.70
CA ALA A 97 -10.34 10.60 -1.88
C ALA A 97 -9.12 9.83 -1.32
N PHE A 98 -9.32 8.93 -0.35
CA PHE A 98 -8.26 8.02 0.11
C PHE A 98 -7.81 7.11 -1.02
N TRP A 99 -8.75 6.47 -1.71
CA TRP A 99 -8.47 5.54 -2.80
C TRP A 99 -7.87 6.25 -4.01
N GLU A 100 -8.34 7.46 -4.33
CA GLU A 100 -7.74 8.29 -5.39
C GLU A 100 -6.27 8.62 -5.08
N THR A 101 -5.99 9.01 -3.85
CA THR A 101 -4.61 9.30 -3.40
C THR A 101 -3.76 8.03 -3.33
N PHE A 102 -4.36 6.89 -2.98
CA PHE A 102 -3.70 5.59 -2.97
C PHE A 102 -3.28 5.17 -4.38
N ILE A 103 -4.17 5.31 -5.37
CA ILE A 103 -3.87 5.05 -6.78
C ILE A 103 -2.78 5.99 -7.29
N PHE A 104 -2.83 7.27 -6.91
CA PHE A 104 -1.75 8.22 -7.21
C PHE A 104 -0.40 7.73 -6.64
N ALA A 105 -0.37 7.36 -5.37
CA ALA A 105 0.84 6.90 -4.70
C ALA A 105 1.39 5.60 -5.32
N LEU A 106 0.51 4.68 -5.71
CA LEU A 106 0.85 3.46 -6.44
C LEU A 106 1.55 3.77 -7.76
N ASN A 107 0.95 4.65 -8.57
CA ASN A 107 1.52 5.05 -9.85
C ASN A 107 2.83 5.82 -9.69
N ASN A 108 2.97 6.62 -8.63
CA ASN A 108 4.22 7.34 -8.35
C ASN A 108 5.34 6.37 -7.99
N ALA A 109 5.09 5.44 -7.06
CA ALA A 109 6.06 4.41 -6.69
C ALA A 109 6.48 3.57 -7.90
N ALA A 110 5.56 3.27 -8.82
CA ALA A 110 5.87 2.52 -10.03
C ALA A 110 6.80 3.30 -10.97
N LYS A 111 6.60 4.62 -11.11
CA LYS A 111 7.48 5.50 -11.89
C LYS A 111 8.88 5.55 -11.28
N ASP A 112 8.97 5.68 -9.96
CA ASP A 112 10.27 5.75 -9.26
C ASP A 112 11.08 4.45 -9.50
N MET A 113 10.44 3.28 -9.44
CA MET A 113 11.07 2.00 -9.78
C MET A 113 11.51 1.90 -11.24
N GLN A 114 10.75 2.45 -12.20
CA GLN A 114 11.14 2.46 -13.61
C GLN A 114 12.37 3.34 -13.86
N VAL A 115 12.48 4.46 -13.14
CA VAL A 115 13.64 5.36 -13.25
C VAL A 115 14.89 4.67 -12.70
N GLU A 116 14.81 4.04 -11.52
CA GLU A 116 15.95 3.32 -10.93
C GLU A 116 16.45 2.18 -11.81
N THR A 117 15.54 1.40 -12.41
CA THR A 117 15.89 0.31 -13.33
C THR A 117 16.54 0.81 -14.63
N SER A 118 16.10 1.96 -15.13
CA SER A 118 16.67 2.61 -16.32
C SER A 118 18.08 3.16 -16.05
N SER A 119 18.30 3.79 -14.89
CA SER A 119 19.61 4.31 -14.47
C SER A 119 20.64 3.18 -14.30
N ARG A 120 20.25 2.07 -13.65
CA ARG A 120 21.14 0.91 -13.46
C ARG A 120 21.51 0.22 -14.78
N SER A 121 20.59 0.14 -15.76
CA SER A 121 20.91 -0.41 -17.09
C SER A 121 21.91 0.46 -17.87
N SER A 122 21.88 1.77 -17.64
CA SER A 122 22.78 2.74 -18.27
C SER A 122 24.20 2.63 -17.72
N GLU A 123 24.35 2.43 -16.41
CA GLU A 123 25.66 2.26 -15.76
C GLU A 123 26.34 0.95 -16.17
N VAL A 124 25.62 -0.18 -16.20
CA VAL A 124 26.18 -1.49 -16.60
C VAL A 124 26.66 -1.49 -18.05
N SER A 125 26.04 -0.67 -18.92
CA SER A 125 26.46 -0.53 -20.32
C SER A 125 27.78 0.26 -20.46
N ASN A 126 28.09 1.15 -19.51
CA ASN A 126 29.32 1.96 -19.53
C ASN A 126 30.56 1.25 -18.94
N PHE A 127 30.40 0.09 -18.31
CA PHE A 127 31.50 -0.72 -17.76
C PHE A 127 32.00 -1.81 -18.72
N LYS A 128 31.48 -1.88 -19.95
CA LYS A 128 32.04 -2.70 -21.04
C LYS A 128 32.83 -1.81 -22.00
N VAL A 129 34.04 -1.40 -21.62
CA VAL A 129 35.08 -0.86 -22.51
C VAL A 129 36.41 -1.49 -22.16
#